data_AF-A0A0Q8RBI6-F1
#
_entry.id   AF-A0A0Q8RBI6-F1
#
_cell.length_a   1.000
_cell.length_b   1.000
_cell.length_c   1.000
_cell.angle_alpha   90.00
_cell.angle_beta   90.00
_cell.angle_gamma   90.00
#
_symmetry.space_group_name_H-M   'P 1'
#
loop_
_entity.id
_entity.type
_entity.pdbx_description
1 polymer ?
#
loop_
_entity_poly.entity_id
_entity_poly.type
_entity_poly.pdbx_seq_one_letter_code
_entity_poly.pdbx_strand_id
1 'polypeptide(L)'
;MLIVPAPVPGTDINKTHRHNEKEKHMTLSQRPKLQVFLDLDGVFADFDARVKHLTGKHPSELDRNRLWRMVNSDKRFFAELELIEGCMVLWEATRDLEPIFLTGAPSSRIFQEQKREWVARIFGPEFTVHVVPKKLKQEFSGPHKVLIDDTPENIERWIEHGGYGILHTGDHASTVKALQELLDLYVHEK
;
A
#
# COMPACT_ATOMS: atom_id res chain seq x y z
N MET A 1 -2.40 -11.19 -12.20
CA MET A 1 -2.62 -10.18 -11.15
C MET A 1 -4.06 -9.71 -11.32
N LEU A 2 -4.93 -9.85 -10.32
CA LEU A 2 -6.33 -9.41 -10.41
C LEU A 2 -6.40 -7.93 -10.06
N ILE A 3 -6.74 -7.09 -11.04
CA ILE A 3 -7.25 -5.73 -10.80
C ILE A 3 -8.77 -5.88 -10.77
N VAL A 4 -9.37 -5.73 -9.59
CA VAL A 4 -10.84 -5.81 -9.45
C VAL A 4 -11.38 -4.45 -9.02
N PRO A 5 -12.26 -3.81 -9.79
CA PRO A 5 -13.04 -2.69 -9.30
C PRO A 5 -14.09 -3.19 -8.30
N ALA A 6 -14.37 -2.40 -7.27
CA ALA A 6 -15.38 -2.71 -6.28
C ALA A 6 -16.80 -2.71 -6.91
N PRO A 7 -17.70 -3.65 -6.55
CA PRO A 7 -19.11 -3.53 -6.88
C PRO A 7 -19.74 -2.37 -6.07
N VAL A 8 -20.46 -1.49 -6.76
CA VAL A 8 -21.23 -0.41 -6.14
C VAL A 8 -22.42 -1.02 -5.39
N PRO A 9 -22.60 -0.83 -4.06
CA PRO A 9 -23.71 -1.42 -3.34
C PRO A 9 -24.99 -0.60 -3.53
N GLY A 10 -26.02 -1.24 -4.11
CA GLY A 10 -27.43 -0.89 -3.91
C GLY A 10 -28.04 0.11 -4.90
N THR A 11 -28.84 -0.41 -5.85
CA THR A 11 -30.08 0.25 -6.26
C THR A 11 -31.09 -0.79 -6.72
N ASP A 12 -32.21 -0.83 -6.00
CA ASP A 12 -33.42 -1.59 -6.28
C ASP A 12 -33.97 -1.33 -7.69
N ILE A 13 -34.41 -2.41 -8.33
CA ILE A 13 -35.22 -2.40 -9.54
C ILE A 13 -36.64 -1.90 -9.21
N ASN A 14 -37.11 -0.94 -10.01
CA ASN A 14 -38.45 -0.32 -10.02
C ASN A 14 -38.73 0.77 -8.98
N LYS A 15 -38.55 2.04 -9.41
CA LYS A 15 -39.64 3.05 -9.44
C LYS A 15 -39.21 4.39 -10.07
N THR A 16 -40.00 4.79 -11.07
CA THR A 16 -40.40 6.17 -11.42
C THR A 16 -39.39 7.17 -12.00
N HIS A 17 -39.65 7.52 -13.27
CA HIS A 17 -39.25 8.72 -13.98
C HIS A 17 -39.40 10.02 -13.18
N ARG A 18 -38.27 10.69 -12.92
CA ARG A 18 -37.97 12.13 -13.05
C ARG A 18 -36.76 12.46 -12.18
N HIS A 19 -35.89 13.33 -12.67
CA HIS A 19 -34.54 13.66 -12.17
C HIS A 19 -33.51 12.60 -12.60
N ASN A 20 -32.39 12.91 -13.24
CA ASN A 20 -31.60 14.13 -13.20
C ASN A 20 -30.68 14.12 -14.45
N GLU A 21 -30.89 15.00 -15.43
CA GLU A 21 -29.96 15.18 -16.58
C GLU A 21 -28.61 15.80 -16.16
N LYS A 22 -28.35 15.94 -14.85
CA LYS A 22 -27.13 16.55 -14.29
C LYS A 22 -25.94 15.61 -14.14
N GLU A 23 -26.07 14.31 -14.44
CA GLU A 23 -24.93 13.37 -14.37
C GLU A 23 -24.11 13.26 -15.67
N LYS A 24 -24.41 14.06 -16.70
CA LYS A 24 -23.76 13.96 -18.01
C LYS A 24 -22.86 15.14 -18.39
N HIS A 25 -21.94 15.55 -17.53
CA HIS A 25 -20.66 16.16 -17.96
C HIS A 25 -19.76 16.46 -16.74
N MET A 26 -19.04 15.45 -16.23
CA MET A 26 -17.79 15.74 -15.52
C MET A 26 -16.71 15.89 -16.59
N THR A 27 -16.19 17.10 -16.75
CA THR A 27 -15.01 17.32 -17.61
C THR A 27 -13.82 16.56 -17.01
N LEU A 28 -12.86 16.11 -17.83
CA LEU A 28 -11.62 15.45 -17.37
C LEU A 28 -10.88 16.22 -16.26
N SER A 29 -11.12 17.54 -16.13
CA SER A 29 -10.56 18.42 -15.09
C SER A 29 -11.19 18.29 -13.70
N GLN A 30 -12.25 17.49 -13.52
CA GLN A 30 -13.02 17.41 -12.27
C GLN A 30 -12.95 16.05 -11.56
N ARG A 31 -12.24 15.05 -12.11
CA ARG A 31 -12.07 13.78 -11.42
C ARG A 31 -11.02 13.91 -10.30
N PRO A 32 -11.29 13.37 -9.11
CA PRO A 32 -10.29 13.33 -8.04
C PRO A 32 -9.06 12.54 -8.50
N LYS A 33 -7.86 13.05 -8.20
CA LYS A 33 -6.59 12.35 -8.45
C LYS A 33 -6.58 11.02 -7.69
N LEU A 34 -6.13 9.94 -8.33
CA LEU A 34 -5.93 8.66 -7.65
C LEU A 34 -4.80 8.81 -6.62
N GLN A 35 -5.09 8.64 -5.33
CA GLN A 35 -4.07 8.64 -4.28
C GLN A 35 -3.43 7.25 -4.16
N VAL A 36 -2.10 7.19 -4.29
CA VAL A 36 -1.33 5.96 -4.14
C VAL A 36 -0.87 5.79 -2.70
N PHE A 37 -1.09 4.60 -2.14
CA PHE A 37 -0.58 4.13 -0.86
C PHE A 37 0.40 2.98 -1.08
N LEU A 38 1.54 3.05 -0.41
CA LEU A 38 2.65 2.10 -0.55
C LEU A 38 2.97 1.44 0.79
N ASP A 39 2.96 0.11 0.88
CA ASP A 39 3.60 -0.58 2.00
C ASP A 39 5.14 -0.47 1.92
N LEU A 40 5.81 -0.76 3.03
CA LEU A 40 7.27 -0.80 3.12
C LEU A 40 7.80 -2.23 3.18
N ASP A 41 7.52 -2.93 4.27
CA ASP A 41 8.10 -4.26 4.52
C ASP A 41 7.55 -5.24 3.48
N GLY A 42 8.43 -5.95 2.79
CA GLY A 42 8.04 -6.87 1.70
C GLY A 42 7.76 -6.19 0.37
N VAL A 43 7.76 -4.84 0.29
CA VAL A 43 7.62 -4.08 -0.98
C VAL A 43 8.89 -3.30 -1.30
N PHE A 44 9.38 -2.46 -0.38
CA PHE A 44 10.64 -1.73 -0.55
C PHE A 44 11.69 -2.15 0.45
N ALA A 45 11.29 -2.46 1.70
CA ALA A 45 12.19 -2.78 2.79
C ALA A 45 12.27 -4.31 3.00
N ASP A 46 13.49 -4.85 2.99
CA ASP A 46 13.74 -6.29 3.11
C ASP A 46 13.76 -6.73 4.58
N PHE A 47 12.56 -6.84 5.15
CA PHE A 47 12.35 -7.33 6.52
C PHE A 47 12.90 -8.76 6.69
N ASP A 48 12.65 -9.62 5.70
CA ASP A 48 12.98 -11.04 5.76
C ASP A 48 14.51 -11.25 5.78
N ALA A 49 15.26 -10.51 4.96
CA ALA A 49 16.72 -10.53 4.97
C ALA A 49 17.30 -10.06 6.31
N ARG A 50 16.76 -8.99 6.91
CA ARG A 50 17.24 -8.51 8.23
C ARG A 50 17.00 -9.55 9.32
N VAL A 51 15.82 -10.19 9.35
CA VAL A 51 15.56 -11.28 10.31
C VAL A 51 16.49 -12.48 10.07
N LYS A 52 16.70 -12.87 8.80
CA LYS A 52 17.60 -13.95 8.45
C LYS A 52 19.04 -13.65 8.86
N HIS A 53 19.50 -12.41 8.69
CA HIS A 53 20.82 -11.97 9.15
C HIS A 53 20.98 -12.09 10.66
N LEU A 54 19.97 -11.67 11.44
CA LEU A 54 20.03 -11.70 12.91
C LEU A 54 19.83 -13.09 13.52
N THR A 55 19.11 -13.98 12.83
CA THR A 55 18.64 -15.25 13.43
C THR A 55 19.11 -16.51 12.71
N GLY A 56 19.66 -16.37 11.51
CA GLY A 56 20.00 -17.48 10.61
C GLY A 56 18.77 -18.16 9.98
N LYS A 57 17.55 -17.64 10.20
CA LYS A 57 16.29 -18.25 9.77
C LYS A 57 15.38 -17.24 9.09
N HIS A 58 14.59 -17.70 8.13
CA HIS A 58 13.51 -16.91 7.56
C HIS A 58 12.42 -16.62 8.63
N PRO A 59 11.72 -15.47 8.60
CA PRO A 59 10.66 -15.17 9.58
C PRO A 59 9.58 -16.25 9.68
N SER A 60 9.22 -16.89 8.58
CA SER A 60 8.23 -17.97 8.54
C SER A 60 8.65 -19.22 9.32
N GLU A 61 9.95 -19.37 9.62
CA GLU A 61 10.51 -20.48 10.42
C GLU A 61 10.57 -20.16 11.93
N LEU A 62 10.13 -18.97 12.33
CA LEU A 62 10.13 -18.49 13.71
C LEU A 62 8.70 -18.42 14.25
N ASP A 63 8.51 -18.83 15.52
CA ASP A 63 7.28 -18.49 16.21
C ASP A 63 7.20 -16.97 16.42
N ARG A 64 5.97 -16.45 16.48
CA ARG A 64 5.70 -15.02 16.58
C ARG A 64 6.42 -14.37 17.78
N ASN A 65 6.46 -15.04 18.93
CA ASN A 65 7.09 -14.47 20.13
C ASN A 65 8.61 -14.38 19.97
N ARG A 66 9.24 -15.41 19.39
CA ARG A 66 10.67 -15.39 19.09
C ARG A 66 11.02 -14.35 18.04
N LEU A 67 10.27 -14.24 16.96
CA LEU A 67 10.45 -13.20 15.94
C LEU A 67 10.47 -11.81 16.57
N TRP A 68 9.42 -11.46 17.32
CA TRP A 68 9.34 -10.13 17.92
C TRP A 68 10.37 -9.90 19.01
N ARG A 69 10.79 -10.92 19.78
CA ARG A 69 11.88 -10.77 20.74
C ARG A 69 13.18 -10.36 20.04
N MET A 70 13.48 -10.94 18.88
CA MET A 70 14.67 -10.60 18.10
C MET A 70 14.57 -9.20 17.51
N VAL A 71 13.43 -8.85 16.89
CA VAL A 71 13.18 -7.50 16.37
C VAL A 71 13.34 -6.44 17.46
N ASN A 72 12.80 -6.68 18.66
CA ASN A 72 12.92 -5.74 19.79
C ASN A 72 14.35 -5.66 20.37
N SER A 73 15.19 -6.69 20.17
CA SER A 73 16.57 -6.68 20.66
C SER A 73 17.51 -5.83 19.81
N ASP A 74 17.17 -5.61 18.54
CA ASP A 74 17.89 -4.72 17.63
C ASP A 74 17.34 -3.28 17.75
N LYS A 75 18.16 -2.39 18.29
CA LYS A 75 17.79 -0.99 18.55
C LYS A 75 17.50 -0.18 17.29
N ARG A 76 17.91 -0.65 16.11
CA ARG A 76 17.76 0.05 14.83
C ARG A 76 17.15 -0.82 13.73
N PHE A 77 16.48 -1.90 14.11
CA PHE A 77 15.95 -2.92 13.20
C PHE A 77 15.28 -2.35 11.94
N PHE A 78 14.28 -1.46 12.11
CA PHE A 78 13.53 -0.91 10.97
C PHE A 78 14.28 0.21 10.26
N ALA A 79 15.10 0.99 10.99
CA ALA A 79 15.85 2.11 10.41
C ALA A 79 16.98 1.66 9.47
N GLU A 80 17.43 0.41 9.61
CA GLU A 80 18.55 -0.19 8.88
C GLU A 80 18.13 -1.32 7.93
N LEU A 81 16.83 -1.46 7.62
CA LEU A 81 16.41 -2.39 6.58
C LEU A 81 17.06 -2.03 5.24
N GLU A 82 17.51 -3.05 4.52
CA GLU A 82 18.01 -2.89 3.16
C GLU A 82 16.84 -2.74 2.18
N LEU A 83 17.11 -2.20 1.00
CA LEU A 83 16.13 -2.19 -0.08
C LEU A 83 16.01 -3.59 -0.69
N ILE A 84 14.79 -3.99 -1.03
CA ILE A 84 14.57 -5.19 -1.85
C ILE A 84 15.16 -4.93 -3.24
N GLU A 85 15.87 -5.92 -3.78
CA GLU A 85 16.47 -5.83 -5.11
C GLU A 85 15.40 -5.50 -6.16
N GLY A 86 15.67 -4.51 -7.02
CA GLY A 86 14.76 -4.08 -8.08
C GLY A 86 13.62 -3.17 -7.64
N CYS A 87 13.42 -2.90 -6.34
CA CYS A 87 12.25 -2.15 -5.88
C CYS A 87 12.16 -0.71 -6.38
N MET A 88 13.30 -0.11 -6.77
CA MET A 88 13.36 1.26 -7.24
C MET A 88 12.58 1.50 -8.54
N VAL A 89 12.30 0.45 -9.34
CA VAL A 89 11.43 0.60 -10.52
C VAL A 89 10.01 1.01 -10.13
N LEU A 90 9.51 0.52 -8.98
CA LEU A 90 8.22 0.90 -8.45
C LEU A 90 8.24 2.32 -7.89
N TRP A 91 9.35 2.72 -7.27
CA TRP A 91 9.53 4.10 -6.81
C TRP A 91 9.48 5.10 -7.96
N GLU A 92 10.24 4.86 -9.02
CA GLU A 92 10.26 5.74 -10.19
C GLU A 92 8.88 5.86 -10.85
N ALA A 93 8.09 4.77 -10.85
CA ALA A 93 6.72 4.78 -11.38
C ALA A 93 5.71 5.51 -10.47
N THR A 94 6.02 5.72 -9.19
CA THR A 94 5.05 6.23 -8.21
C THR A 94 5.39 7.60 -7.64
N ARG A 95 6.66 8.04 -7.67
CA ARG A 95 7.11 9.27 -6.99
C ARG A 95 6.33 10.54 -7.40
N ASP A 96 6.01 10.67 -8.68
CA ASP A 96 5.31 11.84 -9.23
C ASP A 96 3.79 11.80 -8.95
N LEU A 97 3.29 10.69 -8.42
CA LEU A 97 1.92 10.54 -7.94
C LEU A 97 1.74 11.04 -6.50
N GLU A 98 2.82 11.53 -5.87
CA GLU A 98 2.85 11.99 -4.46
C GLU A 98 2.32 10.89 -3.52
N PRO A 99 3.00 9.72 -3.46
CA PRO A 99 2.50 8.58 -2.71
C PRO A 99 2.55 8.82 -1.20
N ILE A 100 1.66 8.13 -0.49
CA ILE A 100 1.67 8.05 0.97
C ILE A 100 2.18 6.67 1.37
N PHE A 101 3.21 6.61 2.20
CA PHE A 101 3.65 5.34 2.77
C PHE A 101 2.70 4.93 3.90
N LEU A 102 2.17 3.70 3.83
CA LEU A 102 1.25 3.13 4.81
C LEU A 102 1.76 1.75 5.24
N THR A 103 2.46 1.70 6.36
CA THR A 103 3.22 0.53 6.80
C THR A 103 2.77 -0.02 8.14
N GLY A 104 2.86 -1.34 8.28
CA GLY A 104 2.50 -2.07 9.48
C GLY A 104 3.58 -2.03 10.56
N ALA A 105 3.23 -1.67 11.80
CA ALA A 105 4.05 -1.99 12.97
C ALA A 105 3.21 -2.13 14.24
N PRO A 106 3.67 -2.88 15.27
CA PRO A 106 3.14 -2.77 16.62
C PRO A 106 3.16 -1.31 17.10
N SER A 107 2.26 -0.98 18.04
CA SER A 107 2.15 0.38 18.64
C SER A 107 3.34 0.72 19.54
N SER A 108 4.53 0.82 18.95
CA SER A 108 5.78 1.22 19.59
C SER A 108 6.25 2.52 18.94
N ARG A 109 6.38 3.59 19.73
CA ARG A 109 6.83 4.90 19.22
C ARG A 109 8.17 4.80 18.50
N ILE A 110 9.08 3.98 19.04
CA ILE A 110 10.41 3.74 18.46
C ILE A 110 10.31 3.12 17.07
N PHE A 111 9.45 2.12 16.87
CA PHE A 111 9.28 1.50 15.54
C PHE A 111 8.69 2.48 14.54
N GLN A 112 7.76 3.33 14.97
CA GLN A 112 7.20 4.35 14.11
C GLN A 112 8.24 5.40 13.73
N GLU A 113 9.06 5.86 14.68
CA GLU A 113 10.17 6.79 14.42
C GLU A 113 11.18 6.18 13.44
N GLN A 114 11.60 4.94 13.64
CA GLN A 114 12.54 4.26 12.75
C GLN A 114 12.02 4.10 11.32
N LYS A 115 10.75 3.74 11.13
CA LYS A 115 10.16 3.61 9.79
C LYS A 115 10.06 4.97 9.09
N ARG A 116 9.75 6.05 9.81
CA ARG A 116 9.77 7.42 9.27
C ARG A 116 11.18 7.85 8.89
N GLU A 117 12.15 7.58 9.77
CA GLU A 117 13.57 7.84 9.51
C GLU A 117 14.06 7.11 8.25
N TRP A 118 13.67 5.84 8.10
CA TRP A 118 14.03 5.01 6.95
C TRP A 118 13.52 5.60 5.63
N VAL A 119 12.23 5.99 5.59
CA VAL A 119 11.65 6.66 4.39
C VAL A 119 12.36 7.98 4.11
N ALA A 120 12.57 8.81 5.14
CA ALA A 120 13.23 10.09 4.99
C ALA A 120 14.65 9.96 4.42
N ARG A 121 15.37 8.92 4.82
CA ARG A 121 16.74 8.62 4.36
C ARG A 121 16.80 8.18 2.89
N ILE A 122 15.78 7.46 2.41
CA ILE A 122 15.82 6.81 1.09
C ILE A 122 15.07 7.62 0.04
N PHE A 123 13.85 8.04 0.36
CA PHE A 123 12.92 8.68 -0.59
C PHE A 123 12.83 10.19 -0.39
N GLY A 124 13.07 10.67 0.83
CA GLY A 124 13.05 12.08 1.18
C GLY A 124 12.13 12.38 2.37
N PRO A 125 12.45 13.41 3.18
CA PRO A 125 11.70 13.75 4.39
C PRO A 125 10.31 14.36 4.13
N GLU A 126 10.01 14.75 2.89
CA GLU A 126 8.74 15.34 2.47
C GLU A 126 7.59 14.34 2.38
N PHE A 127 7.91 13.04 2.25
CA PHE A 127 6.88 12.02 2.04
C PHE A 127 6.16 11.67 3.34
N THR A 128 4.84 11.58 3.25
CA THR A 128 4.00 11.21 4.40
C THR A 128 4.13 9.72 4.69
N VAL A 129 4.29 9.39 5.98
CA VAL A 129 4.40 8.00 6.45
C VAL A 129 3.44 7.76 7.61
N HIS A 130 2.42 6.96 7.34
CA HIS A 130 1.52 6.41 8.34
C HIS A 130 2.04 5.04 8.78
N VAL A 131 2.44 4.96 10.05
CA VAL A 131 2.82 3.71 10.69
C VAL A 131 1.70 3.29 11.62
N VAL A 132 0.98 2.23 11.25
CA VAL A 132 -0.21 1.78 11.96
C VAL A 132 -0.16 0.27 12.21
N PRO A 133 -0.85 -0.26 13.23
CA PRO A 133 -1.13 -1.69 13.28
C PRO A 133 -1.75 -2.16 11.96
N LYS A 134 -1.27 -3.30 11.44
CA LYS A 134 -1.69 -3.87 10.14
C LYS A 134 -3.22 -3.86 9.94
N LYS A 135 -3.95 -4.23 10.99
CA LYS A 135 -5.43 -4.28 11.03
C LYS A 135 -6.14 -2.92 10.95
N LEU A 136 -5.42 -1.80 10.86
CA LEU A 136 -5.99 -0.45 10.74
C LEU A 136 -5.67 0.17 9.38
N LYS A 137 -4.94 -0.52 8.49
CA LYS A 137 -4.63 0.01 7.15
C LYS A 137 -5.91 0.30 6.35
N GLN A 138 -6.94 -0.52 6.49
CA GLN A 138 -8.21 -0.35 5.77
C GLN A 138 -8.96 0.94 6.14
N GLU A 139 -8.65 1.56 7.30
CA GLU A 139 -9.23 2.86 7.68
C GLU A 139 -8.77 4.00 6.76
N PHE A 140 -7.68 3.79 6.01
CA PHE A 140 -7.17 4.73 5.01
C PHE A 140 -7.79 4.51 3.63
N SER A 141 -8.53 3.42 3.43
CA SER A 141 -9.15 3.10 2.14
C SER A 141 -10.31 4.06 1.80
N GLY A 142 -10.93 3.81 0.66
CA GLY A 142 -12.02 4.59 0.10
C GLY A 142 -11.88 4.81 -1.40
N PRO A 143 -12.89 5.43 -2.02
CA PRO A 143 -12.88 5.68 -3.46
C PRO A 143 -11.66 6.52 -3.85
N HIS A 144 -11.15 6.28 -5.05
CA HIS A 144 -10.01 7.01 -5.62
C HIS A 144 -8.69 6.82 -4.86
N LYS A 145 -8.53 5.69 -4.17
CA LYS A 145 -7.29 5.32 -3.48
C LYS A 145 -6.85 3.92 -3.86
N VAL A 146 -5.55 3.73 -4.09
CA VAL A 146 -4.96 2.42 -4.36
C VAL A 146 -3.95 2.06 -3.29
N LEU A 147 -3.96 0.81 -2.81
CA LEU A 147 -2.92 0.25 -1.95
C LEU A 147 -2.08 -0.77 -2.73
N ILE A 148 -0.76 -0.60 -2.66
CA ILE A 148 0.24 -1.61 -3.07
C ILE A 148 0.85 -2.21 -1.80
N ASP A 149 0.59 -3.50 -1.57
CA ASP A 149 0.94 -4.20 -0.32
C ASP A 149 1.22 -5.68 -0.64
N ASP A 150 2.11 -6.31 0.11
CA ASP A 150 2.53 -7.70 -0.09
C ASP A 150 1.57 -8.72 0.56
N THR A 151 0.63 -8.23 1.38
CA THR A 151 -0.27 -9.09 2.15
C THR A 151 -1.65 -9.19 1.48
N PRO A 152 -2.08 -10.40 1.08
CA PRO A 152 -3.42 -10.63 0.50
C PRO A 152 -4.58 -10.12 1.38
N GLU A 153 -4.55 -10.37 2.69
CA GLU A 153 -5.59 -9.93 3.64
C GLU A 153 -5.70 -8.40 3.73
N ASN A 154 -4.58 -7.66 3.60
CA ASN A 154 -4.61 -6.20 3.59
C ASN A 154 -5.30 -5.69 2.32
N ILE A 155 -4.95 -6.30 1.17
CA ILE A 155 -5.52 -5.96 -0.13
C ILE A 155 -7.02 -6.26 -0.17
N GLU A 156 -7.44 -7.43 0.30
CA GLU A 156 -8.86 -7.81 0.39
C GLU A 156 -9.66 -6.79 1.21
N ARG A 157 -9.21 -6.50 2.44
CA ARG A 157 -9.87 -5.50 3.30
C ARG A 157 -9.86 -4.10 2.70
N TRP A 158 -8.79 -3.72 2.02
CA TRP A 158 -8.73 -2.42 1.35
C TRP A 158 -9.81 -2.30 0.28
N ILE A 159 -9.99 -3.35 -0.53
CA ILE A 159 -11.02 -3.41 -1.58
C ILE A 159 -12.43 -3.40 -0.97
N GLU A 160 -12.67 -4.16 0.10
CA GLU A 160 -13.94 -4.17 0.83
C GLU A 160 -14.34 -2.77 1.34
N HIS A 161 -13.35 -1.91 1.61
CA HIS A 161 -13.56 -0.53 2.07
C HIS A 161 -13.58 0.48 0.91
N GLY A 162 -13.74 0.02 -0.34
CA GLY A 162 -14.02 0.85 -1.50
C GLY A 162 -12.79 1.41 -2.24
N GLY A 163 -11.59 0.93 -1.91
CA GLY A 163 -10.36 1.28 -2.63
C GLY A 163 -9.96 0.25 -3.68
N TYR A 164 -8.93 0.56 -4.46
CA TYR A 164 -8.27 -0.36 -5.38
C TYR A 164 -7.11 -1.07 -4.68
N GLY A 165 -6.89 -2.34 -4.97
CA GLY A 165 -5.81 -3.11 -4.37
C GLY A 165 -4.88 -3.71 -5.43
N ILE A 166 -3.57 -3.62 -5.20
CA ILE A 166 -2.53 -4.24 -6.02
C ILE A 166 -1.67 -5.10 -5.09
N LEU A 167 -1.83 -6.42 -5.19
CA LEU A 167 -1.03 -7.37 -4.42
C LEU A 167 0.38 -7.47 -5.00
N HIS A 168 1.38 -7.02 -4.26
CA HIS A 168 2.78 -7.24 -4.60
C HIS A 168 3.20 -8.68 -4.26
N THR A 169 3.79 -9.39 -5.21
CA THR A 169 4.19 -10.81 -5.03
C THR A 169 5.70 -11.01 -5.16
N GLY A 170 6.51 -9.97 -4.91
CA GLY A 170 7.96 -9.98 -5.05
C GLY A 170 8.50 -9.59 -6.43
N ASP A 171 7.63 -9.38 -7.43
CA ASP A 171 8.02 -8.85 -8.74
C ASP A 171 7.52 -7.40 -8.93
N HIS A 172 8.45 -6.45 -8.81
CA HIS A 172 8.13 -5.03 -8.99
C HIS A 172 7.74 -4.68 -10.42
N ALA A 173 8.23 -5.39 -11.43
CA ALA A 173 7.87 -5.12 -12.82
C ALA A 173 6.39 -5.44 -13.08
N SER A 174 5.92 -6.61 -12.60
CA SER A 174 4.48 -6.94 -12.61
C SER A 174 3.65 -5.94 -11.80
N THR A 175 4.18 -5.45 -10.68
CA THR A 175 3.51 -4.46 -9.83
C THR A 175 3.33 -3.12 -10.56
N VAL A 176 4.39 -2.62 -11.19
CA VAL A 176 4.37 -1.41 -12.02
C VAL A 176 3.39 -1.57 -13.18
N LYS A 177 3.40 -2.73 -13.84
CA LYS A 177 2.46 -3.01 -14.93
C LYS A 177 1.00 -2.91 -14.47
N ALA A 178 0.66 -3.53 -13.34
CA ALA A 178 -0.69 -3.46 -12.79
C ALA A 178 -1.10 -2.03 -12.38
N LEU A 179 -0.15 -1.24 -11.84
CA LEU A 179 -0.39 0.17 -11.56
C LEU A 179 -0.67 0.96 -12.83
N GLN A 180 0.10 0.75 -13.91
CA GLN A 180 -0.14 1.44 -15.18
C GLN A 180 -1.50 1.09 -15.77
N GLU A 181 -1.86 -0.20 -15.76
CA GLU A 181 -3.19 -0.65 -16.22
C GLU A 181 -4.32 0.02 -15.41
N LEU A 182 -4.17 0.14 -14.09
CA LEU A 182 -5.14 0.84 -13.25
C LEU A 182 -5.21 2.35 -13.58
N LEU A 183 -4.07 3.01 -13.77
CA LEU A 183 -4.02 4.43 -14.12
C LEU A 183 -4.70 4.69 -15.47
N ASP A 184 -4.45 3.84 -16.47
CA ASP A 184 -5.08 3.95 -17.78
C ASP A 184 -6.60 3.79 -17.69
N LEU A 185 -7.08 2.80 -16.92
CA LEU A 185 -8.52 2.62 -16.66
C LEU A 185 -9.12 3.84 -15.96
N TYR A 186 -8.42 4.40 -14.98
CA TYR A 186 -8.90 5.52 -14.19
C TYR A 186 -9.00 6.82 -15.02
N VAL A 187 -8.07 7.02 -15.96
CA VAL A 187 -8.10 8.13 -16.92
C VAL A 187 -9.18 7.93 -18.00
N HIS A 188 -9.48 6.68 -18.37
CA HIS A 188 -10.33 6.35 -19.52
C HIS A 188 -11.73 5.80 -19.21
N GLU A 189 -12.12 5.59 -17.95
CA GLU A 189 -13.52 5.35 -17.58
C GLU A 189 -14.38 6.48 -18.17
N LYS A 190 -15.35 6.16 -19.02
CA LYS A 190 -16.24 7.13 -19.68
C LYS A 190 -17.50 7.38 -18.88
#